data_AF-A0A3D2UBD9-F1
#
_entry.id   AF-A0A3D2UBD9-F1
#
_cell.length_a   1.000
_cell.length_b   1.000
_cell.length_c   1.000
_cell.angle_alpha   90.00
_cell.angle_beta   90.00
_cell.angle_gamma   90.00
#
_symmetry.space_group_name_H-M   'P 1'
#
loop_
_entity.id
_entity.type
_entity.pdbx_description
1 polymer ?
#
loop_
_entity_poly.entity_id
_entity_poly.type
_entity_poly.pdbx_seq_one_letter_code
_entity_poly.pdbx_strand_id
1 'polypeptide(L)'
;MNVKTWKTWLGLGGLLLIVSVIIVAFAFTSIPHSGGDNAGYVSLAHGLLTEGAYLDVFDPQRMKHTKYPPVFPALLAMMIGLGARTWGTLKLAAAVPTVIAVLGTYVWAGRRLGAWTGFAIALILSFSSAVIYYSHWVLSDALFLALTMLALAAFVMAEAADFAGAEACSESDRARDSKAGRYTCWLVIGIAAAGF
;
A
#
# COMPACT_ATOMS: atom_id res chain seq x y z
N MET A 1 -13.14 1.71 -19.75
CA MET A 1 -12.65 3.11 -19.63
C MET A 1 -12.22 3.59 -21.01
N ASN A 2 -12.61 4.79 -21.46
CA ASN A 2 -12.24 5.33 -22.79
C ASN A 2 -10.73 5.70 -22.83
N VAL A 3 -10.09 5.63 -24.01
CA VAL A 3 -8.68 6.02 -24.23
C VAL A 3 -8.38 7.43 -23.71
N LYS A 4 -9.30 8.39 -23.89
CA LYS A 4 -9.11 9.76 -23.42
C LYS A 4 -9.02 9.81 -21.89
N THR A 5 -9.88 9.07 -21.19
CA THR A 5 -9.85 9.04 -19.72
C THR A 5 -8.65 8.27 -19.20
N TRP A 6 -8.26 7.17 -19.85
CA TRP A 6 -7.03 6.44 -19.50
C TRP A 6 -5.77 7.33 -19.56
N LYS A 7 -5.62 8.13 -20.63
CA LYS A 7 -4.51 9.08 -20.74
C LYS A 7 -4.52 10.14 -19.63
N THR A 8 -5.69 10.66 -19.27
CA THR A 8 -5.81 11.61 -18.15
C THR A 8 -5.38 10.98 -16.82
N TRP A 9 -5.79 9.74 -16.56
CA TRP A 9 -5.41 9.01 -15.36
C TRP A 9 -3.89 8.81 -15.24
N LEU A 10 -3.25 8.36 -16.33
CA LEU A 10 -1.81 8.20 -16.36
C LEU A 10 -1.06 9.52 -16.24
N GLY A 11 -1.53 10.57 -16.92
CA GLY A 11 -0.91 11.89 -16.87
C GLY A 11 -0.95 12.50 -15.46
N LEU A 12 -2.11 12.47 -14.81
CA LEU A 12 -2.25 12.98 -13.44
C LEU A 12 -1.49 12.13 -12.42
N GLY A 13 -1.55 10.80 -12.55
CA GLY A 13 -0.78 9.90 -11.69
C GLY A 13 0.72 10.07 -11.84
N GLY A 14 1.22 10.25 -13.07
CA GLY A 14 2.63 10.51 -13.35
C GLY A 14 3.09 11.87 -12.81
N LEU A 15 2.29 12.92 -12.97
CA LEU A 15 2.58 14.23 -12.37
C LEU A 15 2.64 14.13 -10.84
N LEU A 16 1.66 13.45 -10.23
CA LEU A 16 1.61 13.27 -8.77
C LEU A 16 2.81 12.47 -8.24
N LEU A 17 3.24 11.44 -8.96
CA LEU A 17 4.45 10.69 -8.64
C LEU A 17 5.67 11.62 -8.59
N ILE A 18 5.87 12.43 -9.64
CA ILE A 18 7.00 13.36 -9.72
C ILE A 18 6.97 14.36 -8.56
N VAL A 19 5.82 14.99 -8.32
CA VAL A 19 5.64 15.96 -7.23
C VAL A 19 5.94 15.32 -5.87
N SER A 20 5.40 14.12 -5.62
CA SER A 20 5.59 13.41 -4.35
C SER A 20 7.06 13.04 -4.12
N VAL A 21 7.75 12.56 -5.16
CA VAL A 21 9.18 12.25 -5.10
C VAL A 21 10.00 13.51 -4.79
N ILE A 22 9.68 14.63 -5.43
CA ILE A 22 10.36 15.91 -5.17
C ILE A 22 10.15 16.33 -3.72
N ILE A 23 8.91 16.32 -3.21
CA ILE A 23 8.60 16.72 -1.83
C ILE A 23 9.36 15.85 -0.83
N VAL A 24 9.32 14.52 -0.99
CA VAL A 24 10.02 13.58 -0.09
C VAL A 24 11.53 13.76 -0.18
N ALA A 25 12.09 14.00 -1.36
CA ALA A 25 13.52 14.26 -1.54
C ALA A 25 13.95 15.56 -0.83
N PHE A 26 13.13 16.62 -0.86
CA PHE A 26 13.40 17.87 -0.14
C PHE A 26 13.33 17.71 1.38
N ALA A 27 12.48 16.82 1.89
CA ALA A 27 12.40 16.52 3.32
C ALA A 27 13.54 15.62 3.82
N PHE A 28 14.32 15.04 2.91
CA PHE A 28 15.28 14.01 3.24
C PHE A 28 16.48 14.53 4.04
N THR A 29 16.85 13.80 5.09
CA THR A 29 18.03 14.08 5.92
C THR A 29 18.81 12.80 6.17
N SER A 30 20.12 12.89 6.38
CA SER A 30 20.98 11.73 6.67
C SER A 30 21.04 11.33 8.15
N ILE A 31 20.35 12.06 9.02
CA ILE A 31 20.40 11.88 10.48
C ILE A 31 19.33 10.86 10.91
N PRO A 32 19.60 9.98 11.90
CA PRO A 32 18.59 9.14 12.51
C PRO A 32 17.51 9.95 13.25
N HIS A 33 16.33 9.35 13.46
CA HIS A 33 15.29 9.94 14.29
C HIS A 33 15.74 9.95 15.76
N SER A 34 15.39 10.99 16.52
CA SER A 34 15.81 11.17 17.91
C SER A 34 14.97 10.40 18.93
N GLY A 35 13.80 9.87 18.53
CA GLY A 35 12.87 9.15 19.41
C GLY A 35 13.26 7.71 19.76
N GLY A 36 14.33 7.14 19.16
CA GLY A 36 14.88 5.83 19.52
C GLY A 36 14.25 4.62 18.83
N ASP A 37 12.98 4.69 18.40
CA ASP A 37 12.29 3.57 17.73
C ASP A 37 13.04 3.04 16.49
N ASN A 38 13.68 3.94 15.72
CA ASN A 38 14.50 3.59 14.56
C ASN A 38 15.65 2.63 14.93
N ALA A 39 16.29 2.81 16.09
CA ALA A 39 17.34 1.92 16.56
C ALA A 39 16.76 0.53 16.92
N GLY A 40 15.59 0.50 17.58
CA GLY A 40 14.87 -0.75 17.86
C GLY A 40 14.52 -1.52 16.59
N TYR A 41 13.98 -0.84 15.58
CA TYR A 41 13.67 -1.47 14.29
C TYR A 41 14.91 -2.04 13.58
N VAL A 42 16.04 -1.33 13.62
CA VAL A 42 17.30 -1.80 13.04
C VAL A 42 17.86 -2.98 13.85
N SER A 43 17.77 -2.95 15.18
CA SER A 43 18.19 -4.07 16.03
C SER A 43 17.39 -5.35 15.73
N LEU A 44 16.06 -5.22 15.58
CA LEU A 44 15.19 -6.34 15.19
C LEU A 44 15.52 -6.89 13.80
N ALA A 45 15.84 -5.99 12.85
CA ALA A 45 16.29 -6.39 11.53
C ALA A 45 17.61 -7.18 11.59
N HIS A 46 18.54 -6.79 12.46
CA HIS A 46 19.74 -7.56 12.73
C HIS A 46 19.43 -8.92 13.34
N GLY A 47 18.54 -9.01 14.34
CA GLY A 47 18.13 -10.28 14.94
C GLY A 47 17.59 -11.28 13.91
N LEU A 48 16.78 -10.80 12.96
CA LEU A 48 16.28 -11.61 11.85
C LEU A 48 17.41 -12.14 10.95
N LEU A 49 18.44 -11.34 10.68
CA LEU A 49 19.55 -11.70 9.79
C LEU A 49 20.62 -12.57 10.46
N THR A 50 20.99 -12.26 11.70
CA THR A 50 22.12 -12.91 12.38
C THR A 50 21.69 -14.13 13.18
N GLU A 51 20.47 -14.13 13.71
CA GLU A 51 20.00 -15.18 14.62
C GLU A 51 18.78 -15.94 14.08
N GLY A 52 18.18 -15.47 12.98
CA GLY A 52 16.94 -16.05 12.45
C GLY A 52 15.76 -15.90 13.41
N ALA A 53 15.81 -14.92 14.32
CA ALA A 53 14.83 -14.75 15.39
C ALA A 53 14.37 -13.30 15.50
N TYR A 54 13.08 -13.10 15.79
CA TYR A 54 12.51 -11.78 16.02
C TYR A 54 12.75 -11.32 17.46
N LEU A 55 13.96 -10.80 17.71
CA LEU A 55 14.41 -10.31 19.02
C LEU A 55 15.35 -9.11 18.85
N ASP A 56 15.50 -8.34 19.91
CA ASP A 56 16.48 -7.25 19.97
C ASP A 56 17.86 -7.85 20.32
N VAL A 57 18.83 -7.71 19.40
CA VAL A 57 20.16 -8.32 19.57
C VAL A 57 20.97 -7.69 20.69
N PHE A 58 20.57 -6.52 21.18
CA PHE A 58 21.23 -5.82 22.28
C PHE A 58 20.50 -5.98 23.61
N ASP A 59 19.35 -6.64 23.64
CA ASP A 59 18.64 -6.95 24.88
C ASP A 59 19.35 -8.09 25.62
N PRO A 60 19.88 -7.86 26.85
CA PRO A 60 20.55 -8.89 27.62
C PRO A 60 19.64 -10.07 27.97
N GLN A 61 18.32 -9.87 27.99
CA GLN A 61 17.36 -10.93 28.26
C GLN A 61 17.04 -11.78 27.02
N ARG A 62 17.39 -11.29 25.82
CA ARG A 62 17.20 -11.95 24.53
C ARG A 62 15.79 -12.51 24.34
N MET A 63 14.78 -11.81 24.85
CA MET A 63 13.40 -12.24 24.72
C MET A 63 12.89 -12.01 23.30
N LYS A 64 11.96 -12.87 22.86
CA LYS A 64 11.25 -12.64 21.59
C LYS A 64 10.47 -11.33 21.68
N HIS A 65 10.62 -10.49 20.68
CA HIS A 65 10.02 -9.16 20.66
C HIS A 65 8.53 -9.22 20.31
N THR A 66 7.70 -8.48 21.02
CA THR A 66 6.23 -8.50 20.84
C THR A 66 5.60 -7.12 20.70
N LYS A 67 6.36 -6.04 20.87
CA LYS A 67 5.84 -4.65 20.82
C LYS A 67 5.66 -4.18 19.37
N TYR A 68 6.70 -4.33 18.55
CA TYR A 68 6.65 -3.89 17.15
C TYR A 68 6.11 -4.99 16.22
N PRO A 69 5.33 -4.64 15.18
CA PRO A 69 4.95 -5.60 14.14
C PRO A 69 6.17 -6.04 13.31
N PRO A 70 6.24 -7.30 12.86
CA PRO A 70 7.44 -7.84 12.19
C PRO A 70 7.66 -7.33 10.77
N VAL A 71 6.63 -6.82 10.10
CA VAL A 71 6.69 -6.45 8.66
C VAL A 71 7.73 -5.35 8.39
N PHE A 72 7.79 -4.31 9.23
CA PHE A 72 8.72 -3.21 9.02
C PHE A 72 10.19 -3.61 9.31
N PRO A 73 10.53 -4.29 10.43
CA PRO A 73 11.84 -4.91 10.61
C PRO A 73 12.23 -5.89 9.52
N ALA A 74 11.29 -6.70 9.00
CA ALA A 74 11.57 -7.64 7.92
C ALA A 74 11.94 -6.92 6.62
N LEU A 75 11.27 -5.80 6.30
CA LEU A 75 11.64 -4.93 5.19
C LEU A 75 13.06 -4.37 5.37
N LEU A 76 13.40 -3.88 6.57
CA LEU A 76 14.74 -3.40 6.88
C LEU A 76 15.78 -4.53 6.80
N ALA A 77 15.46 -5.73 7.29
CA ALA A 77 16.33 -6.90 7.20
C ALA A 77 16.63 -7.26 5.74
N MET A 78 15.61 -7.27 4.88
CA MET A 78 15.79 -7.47 3.45
C MET A 78 16.73 -6.40 2.85
N MET A 79 16.51 -5.12 3.17
CA MET A 79 17.36 -4.04 2.67
C MET A 79 18.82 -4.17 3.14
N ILE A 80 19.03 -4.50 4.42
CA ILE A 80 20.37 -4.74 4.99
C ILE A 80 21.02 -5.97 4.35
N GLY A 81 20.25 -7.04 4.12
CA GLY A 81 20.69 -8.25 3.40
C GLY A 81 21.11 -7.94 1.96
N LEU A 82 20.43 -7.02 1.29
CA LEU A 82 20.77 -6.50 -0.04
C LEU A 82 21.92 -5.47 -0.04
N GLY A 83 22.52 -5.18 1.12
CA GLY A 83 23.69 -4.32 1.23
C GLY A 83 23.41 -2.87 1.66
N ALA A 84 22.23 -2.55 2.20
CA ALA A 84 22.00 -1.26 2.85
C ALA A 84 22.91 -1.13 4.08
N ARG A 85 23.67 -0.02 4.16
CA ARG A 85 24.66 0.24 5.23
C ARG A 85 24.58 1.65 5.81
N THR A 86 23.75 2.53 5.23
CA THR A 86 23.64 3.93 5.67
C THR A 86 22.21 4.25 6.11
N TRP A 87 22.07 5.19 7.05
CA TRP A 87 20.75 5.72 7.43
C TRP A 87 19.98 6.25 6.23
N GLY A 88 20.67 6.89 5.28
CA GLY A 88 20.05 7.34 4.04
C GLY A 88 19.40 6.19 3.27
N THR A 89 20.12 5.09 3.05
CA THR A 89 19.54 3.92 2.36
C THR A 89 18.35 3.31 3.11
N LEU A 90 18.41 3.23 4.44
CA LEU A 90 17.31 2.68 5.25
C LEU A 90 16.06 3.54 5.23
N LYS A 91 16.19 4.86 5.08
CA LYS A 91 15.05 5.78 4.95
C LYS A 91 14.20 5.53 3.70
N LEU A 92 14.71 4.80 2.70
CA LEU A 92 13.90 4.33 1.58
C LEU A 92 12.73 3.44 2.05
N ALA A 93 12.86 2.78 3.20
CA ALA A 93 11.79 2.01 3.83
C ALA A 93 10.59 2.87 4.29
N ALA A 94 10.75 4.19 4.39
CA ALA A 94 9.67 5.13 4.65
C ALA A 94 9.33 5.97 3.40
N ALA A 95 10.36 6.46 2.69
CA ALA A 95 10.18 7.33 1.53
C ALA A 95 9.38 6.68 0.40
N VAL A 96 9.71 5.42 0.06
CA VAL A 96 9.00 4.70 -1.01
C VAL A 96 7.55 4.42 -0.61
N PRO A 97 7.25 3.87 0.59
CA PRO A 97 5.87 3.73 1.03
C PRO A 97 5.08 5.03 1.09
N THR A 98 5.68 6.17 1.48
CA THR A 98 4.97 7.46 1.44
C THR A 98 4.47 7.79 0.04
N VAL A 99 5.30 7.64 -0.98
CA VAL A 99 4.89 7.87 -2.38
C VAL A 99 3.79 6.90 -2.78
N ILE A 100 3.91 5.62 -2.40
CA ILE A 100 2.89 4.60 -2.64
C ILE A 100 1.56 4.97 -1.97
N ALA A 101 1.58 5.48 -0.73
CA ALA A 101 0.38 5.89 -0.01
C ALA A 101 -0.35 7.04 -0.72
N VAL A 102 0.39 8.03 -1.22
CA VAL A 102 -0.17 9.14 -2.01
C VAL A 102 -0.79 8.64 -3.31
N LEU A 103 -0.10 7.75 -4.03
CA LEU A 103 -0.64 7.14 -5.26
C LEU A 103 -1.85 6.24 -4.98
N GLY A 104 -1.83 5.47 -3.89
CA GLY A 104 -2.97 4.67 -3.43
C GLY A 104 -4.18 5.55 -3.14
N THR A 105 -3.96 6.72 -2.54
CA THR A 105 -5.00 7.74 -2.31
C THR A 105 -5.56 8.27 -3.62
N TYR A 106 -4.71 8.55 -4.60
CA TYR A 106 -5.14 8.98 -5.93
C TYR A 106 -6.04 7.93 -6.59
N VAL A 107 -5.66 6.66 -6.54
CA VAL A 107 -6.44 5.56 -7.11
C VAL A 107 -7.77 5.41 -6.38
N TRP A 108 -7.74 5.31 -5.06
CA TRP A 108 -8.93 5.13 -4.24
C TRP A 108 -9.93 6.28 -4.40
N ALA A 109 -9.50 7.53 -4.20
CA ALA A 109 -10.36 8.69 -4.31
C ALA A 109 -10.79 8.95 -5.76
N GLY A 110 -9.89 8.73 -6.73
CA GLY A 110 -10.18 8.92 -8.14
C GLY A 110 -11.24 7.95 -8.67
N ARG A 111 -11.29 6.72 -8.13
CA ARG A 111 -12.30 5.72 -8.50
C ARG A 111 -13.68 6.09 -7.94
N ARG A 112 -13.76 6.74 -6.77
CA ARG A 112 -15.02 7.15 -6.14
C ARG A 112 -15.54 8.50 -6.66
N LEU A 113 -14.65 9.46 -6.91
CA LEU A 113 -15.00 10.87 -7.13
C LEU A 113 -14.51 11.44 -8.48
N GLY A 114 -13.86 10.62 -9.31
CA GLY A 114 -13.26 11.02 -10.58
C GLY A 114 -11.79 11.44 -10.48
N ALA A 115 -11.07 11.33 -11.59
CA ALA A 115 -9.60 11.47 -11.65
C ALA A 115 -9.09 12.80 -11.11
N TRP A 116 -9.72 13.93 -11.44
CA TRP A 116 -9.29 15.25 -11.00
C TRP A 116 -9.47 15.45 -9.50
N THR A 117 -10.61 15.03 -8.96
CA THR A 117 -10.89 15.09 -7.52
C THR A 117 -9.92 14.20 -6.75
N GLY A 118 -9.67 12.98 -7.24
CA GLY A 118 -8.67 12.08 -6.66
C GLY A 118 -7.26 12.68 -6.68
N PHE A 119 -6.89 13.36 -7.77
CA PHE A 119 -5.61 14.06 -7.88
C PHE A 119 -5.52 15.19 -6.85
N ALA A 120 -6.54 16.03 -6.74
CA ALA A 120 -6.56 17.13 -5.78
C ALA A 120 -6.43 16.63 -4.32
N ILE A 121 -7.17 15.58 -3.95
CA ILE A 121 -7.10 14.99 -2.61
C ILE A 121 -5.70 14.43 -2.32
N ALA A 122 -5.14 13.65 -3.25
CA ALA A 122 -3.82 13.06 -3.08
C ALA A 122 -2.71 14.12 -3.08
N LEU A 123 -2.87 15.19 -3.87
CA LEU A 123 -1.97 16.34 -3.85
C LEU A 123 -1.98 17.02 -2.48
N ILE A 124 -3.16 17.33 -1.93
CA ILE A 124 -3.30 17.89 -0.57
C ILE A 124 -2.63 16.98 0.46
N LEU A 125 -2.85 15.66 0.37
CA LEU A 125 -2.18 14.69 1.25
C LEU A 125 -0.66 14.76 1.14
N SER A 126 -0.10 14.90 -0.07
CA SER A 126 1.35 14.99 -0.29
C SER A 126 1.98 16.23 0.36
N PHE A 127 1.21 17.31 0.52
CA PHE A 127 1.64 18.53 1.21
C PHE A 127 1.33 18.53 2.72
N SER A 128 0.72 17.47 3.25
CA SER A 128 0.44 17.34 4.67
C SER A 128 1.74 17.33 5.47
N SER A 129 1.84 18.19 6.48
CA SER A 129 3.02 18.27 7.34
C SER A 129 3.35 16.93 8.00
N ALA A 130 2.33 16.16 8.39
CA ALA A 130 2.51 14.83 8.97
C ALA A 130 3.12 13.85 7.95
N VAL A 131 2.61 13.83 6.71
CA VAL A 131 3.12 12.95 5.65
C VAL A 131 4.57 13.30 5.32
N ILE A 132 4.88 14.59 5.17
CA ILE A 132 6.24 15.07 4.91
C ILE A 132 7.17 14.69 6.07
N TYR A 133 6.75 14.92 7.31
CA TYR A 133 7.53 14.62 8.49
C TYR A 133 7.88 13.12 8.58
N TYR A 134 6.90 12.23 8.43
CA TYR A 134 7.15 10.79 8.54
C TYR A 134 7.77 10.16 7.28
N SER A 135 7.87 10.89 6.16
CA SER A 135 8.38 10.36 4.89
C SER A 135 9.86 9.94 4.90
N HIS A 136 10.64 10.44 5.86
CA HIS A 136 12.09 10.26 5.89
C HIS A 136 12.60 9.74 7.24
N TRP A 137 11.70 9.31 8.13
CA TRP A 137 12.07 8.68 9.39
C TRP A 137 11.91 7.17 9.28
N VAL A 138 12.88 6.42 9.81
CA VAL A 138 12.85 4.95 9.83
C VAL A 138 11.85 4.50 10.90
N LEU A 139 10.56 4.65 10.57
CA LEU A 139 9.40 4.34 11.38
C LEU A 139 8.38 3.59 10.52
N SER A 140 7.52 2.79 11.15
CA SER A 140 6.55 1.94 10.47
C SER A 140 5.37 2.70 9.85
N ASP A 141 5.15 3.96 10.23
CA ASP A 141 3.97 4.76 9.92
C ASP A 141 3.73 4.90 8.42
N ALA A 142 4.78 5.23 7.66
CA ALA A 142 4.69 5.37 6.20
C ALA A 142 4.31 4.05 5.52
N LEU A 143 4.88 2.93 5.98
CA LEU A 143 4.56 1.60 5.47
C LEU A 143 3.12 1.20 5.81
N PHE A 144 2.70 1.43 7.05
CA PHE A 144 1.33 1.18 7.49
C PHE A 144 0.31 1.96 6.65
N LEU A 145 0.56 3.25 6.43
CA LEU A 145 -0.31 4.09 5.61
C LEU A 145 -0.35 3.59 4.16
N ALA A 146 0.78 3.21 3.58
CA ALA A 146 0.85 2.67 2.23
C ALA A 146 0.01 1.40 2.08
N LEU A 147 0.16 0.44 2.99
CA LEU A 147 -0.61 -0.80 2.98
C LEU A 147 -2.11 -0.54 3.17
N THR A 148 -2.47 0.40 4.04
CA THR A 148 -3.87 0.80 4.24
C THR A 148 -4.46 1.38 2.96
N MET A 149 -3.76 2.32 2.31
CA MET A 149 -4.26 2.94 1.09
C MET A 149 -4.29 1.97 -0.10
N LEU A 150 -3.34 1.04 -0.18
CA LEU A 150 -3.37 -0.04 -1.17
C LEU A 150 -4.55 -0.98 -0.94
N ALA A 151 -4.84 -1.35 0.31
CA ALA A 151 -6.00 -2.17 0.64
C ALA A 151 -7.32 -1.47 0.25
N LEU A 152 -7.45 -0.18 0.56
CA LEU A 152 -8.62 0.62 0.16
C LEU A 152 -8.74 0.75 -1.37
N ALA A 153 -7.63 0.96 -2.07
CA ALA A 153 -7.62 1.02 -3.52
C ALA A 153 -8.02 -0.33 -4.12
N ALA A 154 -7.48 -1.44 -3.62
CA ALA A 154 -7.82 -2.80 -4.03
C ALA A 154 -9.30 -3.11 -3.78
N PHE A 155 -9.83 -2.72 -2.63
CA PHE A 155 -11.24 -2.89 -2.29
C PHE A 155 -12.16 -2.20 -3.30
N VAL A 156 -11.88 -0.93 -3.65
CA VAL A 156 -12.69 -0.20 -4.65
C VAL A 156 -12.57 -0.80 -6.05
N MET A 157 -11.41 -1.37 -6.40
CA MET A 157 -11.25 -2.07 -7.68
C MET A 157 -12.03 -3.38 -7.71
N ALA A 158 -12.11 -4.10 -6.59
CA ALA A 158 -12.90 -5.32 -6.46
C ALA A 158 -14.41 -5.03 -6.56
N GLU A 159 -14.91 -4.00 -5.85
CA GLU A 159 -16.32 -3.57 -5.95
C GLU A 159 -16.71 -3.30 -7.42
N ALA A 160 -15.86 -2.58 -8.16
CA ALA A 160 -16.12 -2.28 -9.57
C ALA A 160 -16.16 -3.53 -10.47
N ALA A 161 -15.39 -4.57 -10.13
CA ALA A 161 -15.40 -5.84 -10.85
C ALA A 161 -16.68 -6.64 -10.56
N ASP A 162 -17.15 -6.65 -9.31
CA ASP A 162 -18.37 -7.34 -8.90
C ASP A 162 -19.61 -6.73 -9.57
N PHE A 163 -19.72 -5.40 -9.63
CA PHE A 163 -20.82 -4.74 -10.34
C PHE A 163 -20.81 -5.03 -11.84
N ALA A 164 -19.64 -5.01 -12.49
CA ALA A 164 -19.52 -5.37 -13.90
C ALA A 164 -19.90 -6.85 -14.15
N GLY A 165 -19.53 -7.75 -13.23
CA GLY A 165 -19.93 -9.15 -13.26
C GLY A 165 -21.44 -9.34 -13.08
N ALA A 166 -22.06 -8.60 -12.16
CA ALA A 166 -23.50 -8.63 -11.92
C ALA A 166 -24.30 -8.08 -13.12
N GLU A 167 -23.85 -6.98 -13.74
CA GLU A 167 -24.46 -6.44 -14.96
C GLU A 167 -24.34 -7.43 -16.13
N ALA A 168 -23.17 -8.01 -16.35
CA ALA A 168 -22.96 -9.02 -17.39
C ALA A 168 -23.81 -10.28 -17.15
N CYS A 169 -23.95 -10.72 -15.89
CA CYS A 169 -24.82 -11.82 -15.52
C CYS A 169 -26.29 -11.47 -15.79
N SER A 170 -26.75 -10.28 -15.40
CA SER A 170 -28.09 -9.76 -15.66
C SER A 170 -28.42 -9.64 -17.15
N GLU A 171 -27.46 -9.17 -17.96
CA GLU A 171 -27.60 -9.06 -19.42
C GLU A 171 -27.61 -10.45 -20.08
N SER A 172 -26.77 -11.36 -19.60
CA SER A 172 -26.76 -12.76 -20.04
C SER A 172 -28.06 -13.47 -19.66
N ASP A 173 -28.60 -13.24 -18.47
CA ASP A 173 -29.87 -13.81 -17.99
C ASP A 173 -31.06 -13.19 -18.74
N ARG A 174 -31.08 -11.89 -19.04
CA ARG A 174 -32.10 -11.30 -19.95
C ARG A 174 -32.02 -11.86 -21.36
N ALA A 175 -30.81 -12.06 -21.88
CA ALA A 175 -30.59 -12.68 -23.19
C ALA A 175 -30.99 -14.17 -23.18
N ARG A 176 -30.90 -14.82 -22.01
CA ARG A 176 -31.31 -16.21 -21.78
C ARG A 176 -32.82 -16.34 -21.61
N ASP A 177 -33.48 -15.44 -20.86
CA ASP A 177 -34.94 -15.36 -20.71
C ASP A 177 -35.63 -15.02 -22.05
N SER A 178 -34.97 -14.22 -22.90
CA SER A 178 -35.39 -13.98 -24.27
C SER A 178 -35.31 -15.23 -25.18
N LYS A 179 -34.55 -16.27 -24.81
CA LYS A 179 -34.30 -17.45 -25.65
C LYS A 179 -34.65 -18.79 -25.02
N ALA A 180 -35.03 -18.85 -23.75
CA ALA A 180 -35.25 -20.10 -23.05
C ALA A 180 -36.38 -19.99 -22.02
N GLY A 181 -37.61 -20.06 -22.52
CA GLY A 181 -38.55 -21.01 -21.92
C GLY A 181 -38.01 -22.44 -22.07
N ARG A 182 -36.96 -22.79 -21.29
CA ARG A 182 -36.55 -24.17 -20.96
C ARG A 182 -35.20 -24.25 -20.23
N TYR A 183 -35.29 -24.77 -19.00
CA TYR A 183 -34.26 -25.45 -18.19
C TYR A 183 -33.35 -24.61 -17.27
N THR A 184 -33.95 -24.34 -16.11
CA THR A 184 -33.42 -24.35 -14.74
C THR A 184 -32.38 -25.46 -14.49
N CYS A 185 -31.56 -25.25 -13.44
CA CYS A 185 -30.58 -26.15 -12.79
C CYS A 185 -29.12 -25.99 -13.22
N TRP A 186 -28.41 -24.96 -12.73
CA TRP A 186 -26.99 -25.07 -12.34
C TRP A 186 -26.58 -24.19 -11.13
N LEU A 187 -27.56 -23.60 -10.43
CA LEU A 187 -27.36 -22.66 -9.30
C LEU A 187 -26.87 -23.33 -7.98
N VAL A 188 -26.31 -24.55 -8.04
CA VAL A 188 -25.91 -25.33 -6.86
C VAL A 188 -24.39 -25.35 -6.63
N ILE A 189 -23.56 -24.93 -7.60
CA ILE A 189 -22.10 -25.09 -7.49
C ILE A 189 -21.42 -23.95 -6.68
N GLY A 190 -22.07 -22.79 -6.50
CA GLY A 190 -21.46 -21.61 -5.87
C GLY A 190 -21.39 -21.58 -4.34
N ILE A 191 -22.06 -22.51 -3.63
CA ILE A 191 -22.18 -22.46 -2.15
C ILE A 191 -21.17 -23.38 -1.43
N ALA A 192 -20.49 -24.29 -2.13
CA ALA A 192 -19.61 -25.28 -1.50
C ALA A 192 -18.12 -24.88 -1.37
N ALA A 193 -17.69 -23.74 -1.92
CA ALA A 193 -16.27 -23.32 -1.88
C ALA A 193 -15.93 -22.32 -0.76
N ALA A 194 -16.90 -21.94 0.08
CA ALA A 194 -16.71 -21.08 1.26
C ALA A 194 -16.97 -21.85 2.57
N GLY A 195 -16.46 -23.10 2.64
CA GLY A 195 -16.60 -23.98 3.80
C GLY A 195 -15.28 -24.18 4.54
N PHE A 196 -15.20 -23.57 5.73
CA PHE A 196 -14.21 -23.72 6.82
C PHE A 196 -12.83 -23.09 6.64
#